data_AF-A0A841PVI0-F1
#
_entry.id   AF-A0A841PVI0-F1
#
_cell.length_a   1.000
_cell.length_b   1.000
_cell.length_c   1.000
_cell.angle_alpha   90.00
_cell.angle_beta   90.00
_cell.angle_gamma   90.00
#
_symmetry.space_group_name_H-M   'P 1'
#
loop_
_entity.id
_entity.type
_entity.pdbx_description
1 polymer ?
#
loop_
_entity_poly.entity_id
_entity_poly.type
_entity_poly.pdbx_seq_one_letter_code
_entity_poly.pdbx_strand_id
1 'polypeptide(L)' 'MILLSIFLLVIGLIMVIKPSIVWLITESWKTNDASGPSDLYNWSTRFGGVMFIISGIGVMVVVLV' A
#
# COMPACT_ATOMS: atom_id res chain seq x y z
N MET A 1 -13.70 13.96 -1.04
CA MET A 1 -13.94 12.50 -1.09
C MET A 1 -13.24 11.85 -2.28
N ILE A 2 -13.37 12.38 -3.50
CA ILE A 2 -12.68 11.85 -4.70
C ILE A 2 -11.15 11.82 -4.56
N LEU A 3 -10.52 12.92 -4.10
CA LEU A 3 -9.07 12.96 -3.85
C LEU A 3 -8.58 11.86 -2.90
N LEU A 4 -9.36 11.56 -1.84
CA LEU A 4 -9.04 10.49 -0.90
C LEU A 4 -9.10 9.11 -1.56
N SER A 5 -10.10 8.86 -2.40
CA SER A 5 -10.20 7.62 -3.16
C SER A 5 -8.99 7.44 -4.10
N ILE A 6 -8.63 8.48 -4.86
CA ILE A 6 -7.45 8.44 -5.74
C ILE A 6 -6.19 8.15 -4.93
N PHE A 7 -6.02 8.81 -3.78
CA PHE A 7 -4.89 8.58 -2.89
C PHE A 7 -4.82 7.11 -2.41
N LEU A 8 -5.94 6.54 -1.96
CA LEU A 8 -6.03 5.14 -1.55
C LEU A 8 -5.68 4.17 -2.69
N LEU A 9 -6.17 4.44 -3.91
CA LEU A 9 -5.87 3.64 -5.09
C LEU A 9 -4.39 3.68 -5.45
N VAL A 10 -3.77 4.87 -5.47
CA VAL A 10 -2.36 5.05 -5.80
C VAL A 10 -1.47 4.36 -4.77
N ILE A 11 -1.74 4.57 -3.48
CA ILE A 11 -0.97 3.90 -2.41
C ILE A 11 -1.15 2.39 -2.47
N GLY A 12 -2.39 1.92 -2.59
CA GLY A 12 -2.67 0.50 -2.67
C GLY A 12 -1.96 -0.16 -3.85
N LEU A 13 -1.91 0.52 -5.00
CA LEU A 13 -1.17 0.05 -6.18
C LEU A 13 0.34 -0.03 -5.92
N ILE A 14 0.93 0.99 -5.29
CA ILE A 14 2.36 0.98 -4.92
C ILE A 14 2.66 -0.18 -3.98
N MET A 15 1.82 -0.41 -2.96
CA MET A 15 1.95 -1.51 -2.00
C MET A 15 1.88 -2.90 -2.69
N VAL A 16 1.05 -3.06 -3.72
CA VAL A 16 0.93 -4.32 -4.47
C VAL A 16 2.13 -4.55 -5.40
N ILE A 17 2.51 -3.55 -6.19
CA ILE A 17 3.54 -3.70 -7.25
C ILE A 17 4.95 -3.69 -6.66
N LYS A 18 5.26 -2.75 -5.76
CA LYS A 18 6.60 -2.57 -5.17
C LYS A 18 6.51 -2.41 -3.65
N PRO A 19 6.25 -3.50 -2.90
CA PRO A 19 6.29 -3.48 -1.43
C PRO A 19 7.67 -3.06 -0.89
N SER A 20 8.75 -3.23 -1.65
CA SER A 20 10.09 -2.77 -1.27
C SER A 20 10.21 -1.24 -1.13
N ILE A 21 9.43 -0.45 -1.88
CA ILE A 21 9.39 1.01 -1.71
C ILE A 21 8.75 1.36 -0.36
N VAL A 22 7.65 0.68 -0.03
CA VAL A 22 6.95 0.85 1.24
C VAL A 22 7.89 0.50 2.39
N TRP A 23 8.59 -0.63 2.26
CA TRP A 23 9.61 -1.07 3.22
C TRP A 23 10.73 -0.05 3.38
N LEU A 24 11.23 0.52 2.27
CA LEU A 24 12.28 1.53 2.28
C LEU A 24 11.86 2.76 3.09
N ILE A 25 10.58 3.15 3.03
CA ILE A 25 10.06 4.32 3.75
C ILE A 25 9.76 3.99 5.22
N THR A 26 9.15 2.83 5.48
CA THR A 26 8.59 2.52 6.81
C THR A 26 9.53 1.77 7.74
N GLU A 27 10.42 0.94 7.19
CA GLU A 27 11.12 -0.11 7.95
C GLU A 27 12.64 -0.08 7.77
N SER A 28 13.16 0.36 6.62
CA SER A 28 14.60 0.26 6.29
C SER A 28 15.52 0.96 7.29
N TRP A 29 15.04 2.02 7.94
CA TRP A 29 15.80 2.82 8.89
C TRP A 29 15.80 2.25 10.32
N LYS A 30 15.01 1.21 10.59
CA LYS A 30 14.90 0.62 11.95
C LYS A 30 16.01 -0.37 12.27
N THR A 31 16.79 -0.79 11.28
CA THR A 31 17.86 -1.78 11.50
C THR A 31 19.03 -1.46 10.58
N ASN A 32 20.24 -1.37 11.15
CA ASN A 32 21.46 -1.05 10.38
C ASN A 32 21.90 -2.18 9.43
N ASP A 33 21.46 -3.42 9.68
CA ASP A 33 21.85 -4.63 8.92
C ASP A 33 20.70 -5.23 8.08
N ALA A 34 19.62 -4.49 7.82
CA ALA A 34 18.52 -5.05 7.06
C ALA A 34 18.84 -5.12 5.55
N SER A 35 18.99 -6.34 5.03
CA SER A 35 19.26 -6.60 3.60
C SER A 35 18.04 -6.42 2.68
N GLY A 36 16.86 -6.13 3.23
CA GLY A 36 15.62 -5.92 2.49
C GLY A 36 14.36 -6.37 3.24
N PRO A 37 13.17 -6.23 2.62
CA PRO A 37 11.93 -6.74 3.19
C PRO A 37 11.92 -8.26 3.26
N SER A 38 11.41 -8.81 4.36
CA SER A 38 11.14 -10.24 4.48
C SER A 38 9.96 -10.68 3.60
N ASP A 39 9.87 -11.97 3.30
CA ASP A 39 8.75 -12.52 2.51
C ASP A 39 7.40 -12.27 3.18
N LEU A 40 7.34 -12.37 4.51
CA LEU A 40 6.14 -12.06 5.28
C LEU A 40 5.74 -10.58 5.14
N TYR A 41 6.71 -9.66 5.17
CA TYR A 41 6.46 -8.24 4.95
C TYR A 41 5.94 -7.98 3.54
N ASN A 42 6.54 -8.61 2.53
CA ASN A 42 6.09 -8.47 1.14
C ASN A 42 4.65 -8.96 0.98
N TRP A 43 4.31 -10.11 1.58
CA TRP A 43 2.97 -10.66 1.52
C TRP A 43 1.95 -9.78 2.25
N SER A 44 2.23 -9.36 3.49
CA SER A 44 1.33 -8.53 4.29
C SER A 44 1.12 -7.14 3.68
N THR A 45 2.18 -6.55 3.10
CA THR A 45 2.10 -5.25 2.42
C THR A 45 1.25 -5.34 1.16
N ARG A 46 1.41 -6.40 0.35
CA ARG A 46 0.56 -6.63 -0.82
C ARG A 46 -0.90 -6.83 -0.43
N PHE A 47 -1.16 -7.60 0.62
CA PHE A 47 -2.51 -7.80 1.16
C PHE A 47 -3.13 -6.46 1.61
N GLY A 48 -2.39 -5.66 2.39
CA GLY A 48 -2.82 -4.31 2.77
C GLY A 48 -3.10 -3.41 1.56
N GLY A 49 -2.25 -3.49 0.52
CA GLY A 49 -2.45 -2.76 -0.72
C GLY A 49 -3.75 -3.11 -1.45
N VAL A 50 -4.11 -4.40 -1.50
CA VAL A 50 -5.41 -4.84 -2.05
C VAL A 50 -6.57 -4.26 -1.23
N MET A 51 -6.48 -4.26 0.10
CA MET A 51 -7.51 -3.68 0.96
C MET A 51 -7.67 -2.16 0.75
N PHE A 52 -6.56 -1.45 0.52
CA PHE A 52 -6.58 -0.02 0.16
C PHE A 52 -7.26 0.21 -1.19
N ILE A 53 -6.97 -0.63 -2.19
CA ILE A 53 -7.63 -0.54 -3.51
C ILE A 53 -9.14 -0.77 -3.38
N ILE A 54 -9.56 -1.83 -2.68
CA ILE A 54 -10.99 -2.14 -2.47
C ILE A 54 -11.70 -0.96 -1.79
N SER A 55 -11.09 -0.40 -0.75
CA SER A 55 -11.63 0.76 -0.04
C SER A 55 -11.71 2.00 -0.94
N GLY A 56 -10.68 2.25 -1.74
CA GLY A 56 -10.65 3.35 -2.70
C GLY A 56 -11.76 3.25 -3.76
N ILE A 57 -11.96 2.05 -4.32
CA ILE A 57 -13.07 1.77 -5.25
C ILE A 57 -14.42 1.99 -4.55
N GLY A 58 -14.60 1.46 -3.33
CA GLY A 58 -15.84 1.63 -2.57
C GLY A 58 -16.22 3.09 -2.36
N VAL A 59 -15.24 3.93 -1.96
CA VAL A 59 -15.46 5.39 -1.83
C VAL A 59 -15.79 6.03 -3.18
N MET A 60 -15.14 5.62 -4.26
CA MET A 60 -15.41 6.16 -5.60
C MET A 60 -16.83 5.84 -6.06
N VAL A 61 -17.29 4.60 -5.86
CA VAL A 61 -18.66 4.18 -6.19
C VAL A 61 -19.68 4.98 -5.39
N VAL A 62 -19.51 5.10 -4.07
CA VAL A 62 -20.45 5.84 -3.20
C VAL A 62 -20.53 7.33 -3.56
N VAL A 63 -19.45 7.92 -4.07
CA VAL A 63 -19.42 9.35 -4.43
C VAL A 63 -20.00 9.61 -5.82
N LEU A 64 -19.97 8.63 -6.72
CA LEU A 64 -20.41 8.78 -8.11
C LEU A 64 -21.86 8.31 -8.35
N VAL A 65 -22.44 7.55 -7.43
CA VAL A 65 -23.85 7.09 -7.43
C VAL A 65 -24.69 8.06 -6.62
#